data_AF-G0P2U8-F1
#
_entry.id   AF-G0P2U8-F1
#
_cell.length_a   1.000
_cell.length_b   1.000
_cell.length_c   1.000
_cell.angle_alpha   90.00
_cell.angle_beta   90.00
_cell.angle_gamma   90.00
#
_symmetry.space_group_name_H-M   'P 1'
#
loop_
_entity.id
_entity.type
_entity.pdbx_description
1 polymer ?
#
loop_
_entity_poly.entity_id
_entity_poly.type
_entity_poly.pdbx_seq_one_letter_code
_entity_poly.pdbx_strand_id
1 'polypeptide(L)'
;FRNAVTCRYYDCNRVEIHSARFKSRVWPLTVISCPRRIGVEYVSVSFDDDDEEDVQEPIPLIFRDYESIAESTKYTLEYLRLGWMFHLLQTHVCHHRSKFHSKWVVNMDIDERLVYTGPFNLKHYLRSMPSFIGEISFATNRVLKTEQVPERFSSYAQLFEDMFFLKHNKTTEISWYNLKGIIRPELVASLFYHWSYFQFEGVRVMSVPRRIGHVRYYRNMNKSALNGNWIENYNGTLSETRLAPSFEKKLVRAVKKRVKYVYDQRIVRCEEIPEWLTSRFRRELLDCKFRYE
;
A
#
# COMPACT_ATOMS: atom_id res chain seq x y z
N PHE A 1 7.17 -24.09 2.38
CA PHE A 1 6.36 -23.31 1.42
C PHE A 1 5.62 -24.24 0.43
N ARG A 2 4.83 -25.20 0.91
CA ARG A 2 4.42 -26.37 0.08
C ARG A 2 2.98 -26.87 0.33
N ASN A 3 2.03 -25.99 0.63
CA ASN A 3 0.64 -26.44 0.62
C ASN A 3 0.18 -26.38 -0.85
N ALA A 4 0.10 -27.56 -1.47
CA ALA A 4 -0.62 -27.71 -2.72
C ALA A 4 -2.07 -27.31 -2.46
N VAL A 5 -2.68 -26.66 -3.43
CA VAL A 5 -4.08 -26.24 -3.33
C VAL A 5 -4.72 -26.40 -4.69
N THR A 6 -5.95 -26.83 -4.71
CA THR A 6 -6.70 -27.03 -5.94
C THR A 6 -7.72 -25.93 -6.07
N CYS A 7 -7.62 -25.17 -7.16
CA CYS A 7 -8.68 -24.27 -7.58
C CYS A 7 -9.80 -25.13 -8.19
N ARG A 8 -10.96 -25.10 -7.56
CA ARG A 8 -12.20 -25.73 -8.03
C ARG A 8 -13.08 -24.65 -8.66
N TYR A 9 -13.74 -24.96 -9.78
CA TYR A 9 -14.46 -23.97 -10.57
C TYR A 9 -15.91 -24.41 -10.74
N TYR A 10 -16.83 -23.45 -10.72
CA TYR A 10 -18.27 -23.73 -10.79
C TYR A 10 -18.96 -22.84 -11.82
N ASP A 11 -20.00 -23.37 -12.43
CA ASP A 11 -20.86 -22.65 -13.37
C ASP A 11 -21.83 -21.68 -12.66
N CYS A 12 -22.72 -21.06 -13.42
CA CYS A 12 -23.74 -20.14 -12.90
C CYS A 12 -24.74 -20.79 -11.94
N ASN A 13 -24.91 -22.11 -12.00
CA ASN A 13 -25.80 -22.89 -11.14
C ASN A 13 -25.07 -23.44 -9.90
N ARG A 14 -23.80 -23.03 -9.67
CA ARG A 14 -22.92 -23.53 -8.61
C ARG A 14 -22.62 -25.05 -8.73
N VAL A 15 -22.65 -25.60 -9.94
CA VAL A 15 -22.24 -26.98 -10.20
C VAL A 15 -20.74 -26.99 -10.54
N GLU A 16 -19.98 -27.89 -9.91
CA GLU A 16 -18.54 -27.98 -10.12
C GLU A 16 -18.21 -28.47 -11.54
N ILE A 17 -17.29 -27.80 -12.22
CA ILE A 17 -16.74 -28.20 -13.51
C ILE A 17 -15.41 -28.93 -13.25
N HIS A 18 -15.47 -30.24 -13.00
CA HIS A 18 -14.30 -31.04 -12.60
C HIS A 18 -13.13 -30.96 -13.60
N SER A 19 -13.42 -30.92 -14.90
CA SER A 19 -12.39 -30.80 -15.95
C SER A 19 -11.64 -29.47 -15.94
N ALA A 20 -12.18 -28.44 -15.27
CA ALA A 20 -11.57 -27.13 -15.17
C ALA A 20 -10.60 -27.00 -13.98
N ARG A 21 -10.57 -27.99 -13.06
CA ARG A 21 -9.74 -27.98 -11.85
C ARG A 21 -8.30 -27.62 -12.17
N PHE A 22 -7.68 -26.83 -11.30
CA PHE A 22 -6.31 -26.38 -11.49
C PHE A 22 -5.48 -26.51 -10.22
N LYS A 23 -4.38 -27.25 -10.32
CA LYS A 23 -3.39 -27.36 -9.25
C LYS A 23 -2.60 -26.06 -9.15
N SER A 24 -2.80 -25.38 -8.03
CA SER A 24 -2.08 -24.17 -7.65
C SER A 24 -1.23 -24.43 -6.41
N ARG A 25 -0.64 -23.36 -5.89
CA ARG A 25 0.16 -23.35 -4.68
C ARG A 25 -0.17 -22.11 -3.89
N VAL A 26 -0.10 -22.22 -2.57
CA VAL A 26 -0.10 -21.04 -1.70
C VAL A 26 1.24 -20.31 -1.91
N TRP A 27 1.18 -19.18 -2.61
CA TRP A 27 2.26 -18.20 -2.68
C TRP A 27 2.37 -17.50 -1.33
N PRO A 28 3.61 -17.20 -0.88
CA PRO A 28 3.96 -17.14 0.53
C PRO A 28 2.92 -16.40 1.37
N LEU A 29 2.48 -17.11 2.42
CA LEU A 29 1.49 -16.71 3.43
C LEU A 29 0.04 -16.98 3.03
N THR A 30 -0.53 -16.33 2.01
CA THR A 30 -2.01 -16.33 1.83
C THR A 30 -2.53 -16.19 0.41
N VAL A 31 -1.66 -16.17 -0.62
CA VAL A 31 -2.10 -15.86 -1.98
C VAL A 31 -2.19 -17.14 -2.81
N ILE A 32 -3.37 -17.40 -3.39
CA ILE A 32 -3.58 -18.52 -4.31
C ILE A 32 -3.85 -17.94 -5.69
N SER A 33 -3.12 -18.44 -6.69
CA SER A 33 -3.30 -18.01 -8.09
C SER A 33 -4.13 -19.04 -8.85
N CYS A 34 -5.38 -18.71 -9.14
CA CYS A 34 -6.29 -19.53 -9.94
C CYS A 34 -6.49 -18.89 -11.33
N PRO A 35 -6.13 -19.55 -12.44
CA PRO A 35 -6.38 -19.02 -13.77
C PRO A 35 -7.88 -18.96 -14.08
N ARG A 36 -8.34 -17.89 -14.72
CA ARG A 36 -9.73 -17.80 -15.17
C ARG A 36 -10.01 -18.86 -16.25
N ARG A 37 -11.22 -19.42 -16.24
CA ARG A 37 -11.69 -20.46 -17.15
C ARG A 37 -12.98 -20.00 -17.85
N ILE A 38 -13.16 -20.39 -19.10
CA ILE A 38 -14.36 -20.05 -19.88
C ILE A 38 -15.57 -20.78 -19.29
N GLY A 39 -16.71 -20.09 -19.18
CA GLY A 39 -17.95 -20.66 -18.65
C GLY A 39 -18.02 -20.78 -17.13
N VAL A 40 -17.05 -20.22 -16.41
CA VAL A 40 -16.98 -20.28 -14.95
C VAL A 40 -17.44 -18.96 -14.32
N GLU A 41 -18.34 -19.06 -13.35
CA GLU A 41 -18.87 -17.94 -12.57
C GLU A 41 -18.39 -17.91 -11.12
N TYR A 42 -17.97 -19.05 -10.55
CA TYR A 42 -17.44 -19.11 -9.19
C TYR A 42 -16.16 -19.93 -9.09
N VAL A 43 -15.33 -19.62 -8.09
CA VAL A 43 -14.12 -20.36 -7.76
C VAL A 43 -14.09 -20.68 -6.28
N SER A 44 -13.63 -21.88 -5.94
CA SER A 44 -13.28 -22.29 -4.59
C SER A 44 -11.85 -22.83 -4.56
N VAL A 45 -11.32 -23.03 -3.37
CA VAL A 45 -10.03 -23.67 -3.11
C VAL A 45 -10.23 -24.85 -2.17
N SER A 46 -9.51 -25.94 -2.40
CA SER A 46 -9.41 -27.08 -1.47
C SER A 46 -7.94 -27.44 -1.26
N PHE A 47 -7.58 -27.81 -0.03
CA PHE A 47 -6.21 -28.22 0.31
C PHE A 47 -5.99 -29.71 0.16
N ASP A 48 -7.07 -30.49 0.30
CA ASP A 48 -7.16 -31.89 -0.13
C ASP A 48 -8.04 -32.02 -1.37
N ASP A 49 -7.70 -32.95 -2.27
CA ASP A 49 -8.54 -33.28 -3.42
C ASP A 49 -9.63 -34.28 -3.07
N ASP A 50 -9.34 -35.15 -2.10
CA ASP A 50 -10.18 -36.30 -1.75
C ASP A 50 -11.17 -35.98 -0.63
N ASP A 51 -11.03 -34.81 0.01
CA ASP A 51 -11.91 -34.35 1.08
C ASP A 51 -12.89 -33.27 0.55
N GLU A 52 -14.16 -33.64 0.40
CA GLU A 52 -15.23 -32.70 0.05
C GLU A 52 -15.61 -31.78 1.21
N GLU A 53 -15.31 -32.14 2.46
CA GLU A 53 -15.59 -31.29 3.63
C GLU A 53 -14.60 -30.11 3.73
N ASP A 54 -13.44 -30.23 3.09
CA ASP A 54 -12.37 -29.22 3.14
C ASP A 54 -12.48 -28.17 2.01
N VAL A 55 -13.56 -28.25 1.21
CA VAL A 55 -13.86 -27.30 0.14
C VAL A 55 -14.44 -26.01 0.72
N GLN A 56 -13.75 -24.90 0.50
CA GLN A 56 -14.23 -23.59 0.94
C GLN A 56 -15.49 -23.15 0.18
N GLU A 57 -16.27 -22.22 0.73
CA GLU A 57 -17.46 -21.73 0.02
C GLU A 57 -17.06 -21.06 -1.32
N PRO A 58 -17.66 -21.46 -2.47
CA PRO A 58 -17.33 -20.86 -3.75
C PRO A 58 -17.64 -19.37 -3.81
N ILE A 59 -16.63 -18.57 -4.15
CA ILE A 59 -16.75 -17.12 -4.30
C ILE A 59 -16.96 -16.75 -5.78
N PRO A 60 -17.77 -15.72 -6.08
CA PRO A 60 -18.00 -15.30 -7.47
C PRO A 60 -16.76 -14.71 -8.13
N LEU A 61 -16.52 -15.10 -9.38
CA LEU A 61 -15.47 -14.57 -10.25
C LEU A 61 -15.90 -13.25 -10.89
N ILE A 62 -15.77 -12.18 -10.15
CA ILE A 62 -16.09 -10.83 -10.63
C ILE A 62 -15.06 -10.40 -11.68
N PHE A 63 -15.51 -10.04 -12.89
CA PHE A 63 -14.69 -9.30 -13.84
C PHE A 63 -14.38 -7.93 -13.27
N ARG A 64 -13.16 -7.75 -12.77
CA ARG A 64 -12.65 -6.46 -12.34
C ARG A 64 -11.97 -5.80 -13.53
N ASP A 65 -12.77 -5.47 -14.55
CA ASP A 65 -12.31 -4.63 -15.64
C ASP A 65 -12.27 -3.17 -15.15
N TYR A 66 -11.18 -2.48 -15.47
CA TYR A 66 -10.80 -1.20 -14.86
C TYR A 66 -11.48 -0.02 -15.56
N GLU A 67 -12.75 0.24 -15.26
CA GLU A 67 -13.37 1.55 -15.52
C GLU A 67 -13.91 2.25 -14.25
N SER A 68 -13.68 1.68 -13.05
CA SER A 68 -14.21 2.24 -11.81
C SER A 68 -13.20 3.11 -11.05
N ILE A 69 -13.70 4.23 -10.51
CA ILE A 69 -12.92 5.35 -9.94
C ILE A 69 -12.37 5.04 -8.53
N ALA A 70 -12.79 3.94 -7.90
CA ALA A 70 -12.25 3.49 -6.61
C ALA A 70 -12.44 1.98 -6.39
N GLU A 71 -11.41 1.31 -5.91
CA GLU A 71 -11.49 -0.09 -5.43
C GLU A 71 -11.42 -0.12 -3.90
N SER A 72 -12.38 -0.78 -3.24
CA SER A 72 -12.30 -1.11 -1.82
C SER A 72 -11.91 -2.57 -1.63
N THR A 73 -10.79 -2.84 -0.95
CA THR A 73 -10.45 -4.17 -0.45
C THR A 73 -11.19 -4.40 0.86
N LYS A 74 -12.08 -5.40 0.91
CA LYS A 74 -12.58 -5.92 2.18
C LYS A 74 -11.58 -6.93 2.71
N TYR A 75 -11.11 -6.70 3.93
CA TYR A 75 -10.23 -7.62 4.64
C TYR A 75 -11.09 -8.66 5.35
N THR A 76 -10.65 -9.91 5.32
CA THR A 76 -11.15 -10.95 6.20
C THR A 76 -10.81 -10.56 7.64
N LEU A 77 -11.82 -10.15 8.40
CA LEU A 77 -11.72 -9.82 9.83
C LEU A 77 -11.73 -11.07 10.72
N GLU A 78 -11.61 -12.27 10.15
CA GLU A 78 -11.57 -13.53 10.91
C GLU A 78 -10.40 -13.58 11.91
N TYR A 79 -9.41 -12.70 11.76
CA TYR A 79 -8.43 -12.49 12.81
C TYR A 79 -9.04 -11.65 13.94
N LEU A 80 -9.48 -12.34 14.99
CA LEU A 80 -9.87 -11.78 16.30
C LEU A 80 -8.82 -10.82 16.90
N ARG A 81 -7.56 -10.89 16.43
CA ARG A 81 -6.47 -9.96 16.79
C ARG A 81 -5.61 -9.63 15.57
N LEU A 82 -5.53 -8.35 15.22
CA LEU A 82 -4.64 -7.84 14.18
C LEU A 82 -3.20 -7.76 14.72
N GLY A 83 -2.36 -8.73 14.36
CA GLY A 83 -0.93 -8.73 14.67
C GLY A 83 -0.07 -8.15 13.55
N TRP A 84 1.26 -8.11 13.75
CA TRP A 84 2.23 -7.62 12.76
C TRP A 84 2.14 -8.34 11.39
N MET A 85 1.68 -9.59 11.35
CA MET A 85 1.44 -10.35 10.12
C MET A 85 0.38 -9.71 9.21
N PHE A 86 -0.55 -8.93 9.77
CA PHE A 86 -1.55 -8.21 8.99
C PHE A 86 -0.93 -7.21 8.01
N HIS A 87 0.16 -6.54 8.41
CA HIS A 87 0.88 -5.63 7.52
C HIS A 87 1.41 -6.38 6.28
N LEU A 88 2.00 -7.56 6.47
CA LEU A 88 2.47 -8.38 5.35
C LEU A 88 1.33 -8.77 4.41
N LEU A 89 0.16 -9.14 4.95
CA LEU A 89 -1.02 -9.46 4.14
C LEU A 89 -1.47 -8.26 3.29
N GLN A 90 -1.59 -7.09 3.91
CA GLN A 90 -2.00 -5.86 3.20
C GLN A 90 -1.05 -5.51 2.07
N THR A 91 0.26 -5.57 2.33
CA THR A 91 1.29 -5.27 1.35
C THR A 91 1.27 -6.27 0.19
N HIS A 92 1.11 -7.58 0.46
CA HIS A 92 1.00 -8.59 -0.59
C HIS A 92 -0.26 -8.41 -1.45
N VAL A 93 -1.41 -8.14 -0.82
CA VAL A 93 -2.66 -7.94 -1.56
C VAL A 93 -2.55 -6.72 -2.48
N CYS A 94 -2.02 -5.60 -2.00
CA CYS A 94 -1.77 -4.41 -2.82
C CYS A 94 -0.80 -4.69 -3.98
N HIS A 95 0.30 -5.39 -3.69
CA HIS A 95 1.30 -5.78 -4.68
C HIS A 95 0.72 -6.65 -5.80
N HIS A 96 0.01 -7.72 -5.45
CA HIS A 96 -0.57 -8.63 -6.44
C HIS A 96 -1.68 -7.98 -7.25
N ARG A 97 -2.50 -7.11 -6.66
CA ARG A 97 -3.53 -6.34 -7.39
C ARG A 97 -2.92 -5.39 -8.42
N SER A 98 -1.75 -4.83 -8.09
CA SER A 98 -1.06 -3.90 -8.98
C SER A 98 -0.46 -4.56 -10.23
N LYS A 99 -0.33 -5.91 -10.25
CA LYS A 99 0.32 -6.67 -11.33
C LYS A 99 -0.18 -6.35 -12.73
N PHE A 100 -1.47 -6.06 -12.88
CA PHE A 100 -2.09 -5.78 -14.19
C PHE A 100 -2.45 -4.31 -14.41
N HIS A 101 -2.25 -3.47 -13.40
CA HIS A 101 -2.61 -2.05 -13.46
C HIS A 101 -1.36 -1.15 -13.59
N SER A 102 -0.26 -1.51 -12.92
CA SER A 102 0.91 -0.65 -12.77
C SER A 102 2.18 -1.42 -13.12
N LYS A 103 2.98 -0.90 -14.07
CA LYS A 103 4.31 -1.45 -14.37
C LYS A 103 5.30 -1.27 -13.20
N TRP A 104 5.10 -0.24 -12.39
CA TRP A 104 5.94 0.07 -11.23
C TRP A 104 5.05 0.48 -10.06
N VAL A 105 5.35 -0.07 -8.88
CA VAL A 105 4.63 0.18 -7.63
C VAL A 105 5.63 0.68 -6.59
N VAL A 106 5.34 1.82 -5.98
CA VAL A 106 6.17 2.36 -4.91
C VAL A 106 5.73 1.72 -3.59
N ASN A 107 6.63 1.02 -2.91
CA ASN A 107 6.36 0.35 -1.64
C ASN A 107 7.02 1.13 -0.49
N MET A 108 6.32 2.16 -0.01
CA MET A 108 6.80 3.16 0.95
C MET A 108 5.70 3.56 1.93
N ASP A 109 6.09 4.05 3.11
CA ASP A 109 5.15 4.57 4.10
C ASP A 109 4.64 5.96 3.70
N ILE A 110 3.43 6.31 4.13
CA ILE A 110 2.78 7.58 3.75
C ILE A 110 3.47 8.84 4.31
N ASP A 111 4.25 8.68 5.37
CA ASP A 111 5.06 9.72 5.98
C ASP A 111 6.47 9.81 5.36
N GLU A 112 6.79 8.99 4.37
CA GLU A 112 8.08 8.99 3.68
C GLU A 112 8.07 9.82 2.40
N ARG A 113 9.23 10.38 2.05
CA ARG A 113 9.38 11.22 0.85
C ARG A 113 10.56 10.77 0.02
N LEU A 114 10.28 10.32 -1.20
CA LEU A 114 11.32 10.01 -2.18
C LEU A 114 11.93 11.30 -2.72
N VAL A 115 13.24 11.45 -2.54
CA VAL A 115 14.05 12.51 -3.14
C VAL A 115 14.81 11.91 -4.31
N TYR A 116 14.61 12.48 -5.50
CA TYR A 116 15.30 12.06 -6.72
C TYR A 116 15.97 13.27 -7.36
N THR A 117 17.28 13.17 -7.54
CA THR A 117 18.18 14.21 -8.06
C THR A 117 18.93 13.76 -9.31
N GLY A 118 18.47 12.68 -9.96
CA GLY A 118 19.03 12.23 -11.22
C GLY A 118 18.82 13.23 -12.37
N PRO A 119 19.53 13.03 -13.50
CA PRO A 119 19.54 13.98 -14.62
C PRO A 119 18.19 14.13 -15.34
N PHE A 120 17.35 13.09 -15.30
CA PHE A 120 16.00 13.10 -15.88
C PHE A 120 14.93 13.10 -14.77
N ASN A 121 13.65 13.04 -15.10
CA ASN A 121 12.62 12.81 -14.07
C ASN A 121 12.57 11.31 -13.68
N LEU A 122 12.05 11.02 -12.49
CA LEU A 122 11.92 9.65 -11.98
C LEU A 122 11.16 8.73 -12.95
N LYS A 123 10.12 9.22 -13.61
CA LYS A 123 9.33 8.44 -14.58
C LYS A 123 10.18 7.98 -15.77
N HIS A 124 11.07 8.83 -16.28
CA HIS A 124 12.01 8.47 -17.33
C HIS A 124 13.00 7.41 -16.82
N TYR A 125 13.57 7.61 -15.64
CA TYR A 125 14.47 6.65 -15.01
C TYR A 125 13.84 5.27 -14.83
N LEU A 126 12.60 5.19 -14.35
CA LEU A 126 11.87 3.92 -14.22
C LEU A 126 11.60 3.25 -15.57
N ARG A 127 11.38 4.03 -16.63
CA ARG A 127 11.13 3.52 -17.99
C ARG A 127 12.40 3.03 -18.69
N SER A 128 13.56 3.61 -18.37
CA SER A 128 14.84 3.21 -18.96
C SER A 128 15.42 1.92 -18.35
N MET A 129 14.83 1.41 -17.28
CA MET A 129 15.32 0.20 -16.62
C MET A 129 15.14 -1.05 -17.52
N PRO A 130 16.17 -1.91 -17.61
CA PRO A 130 16.09 -3.18 -18.32
C PRO A 130 14.89 -4.02 -17.91
N SER A 131 14.40 -4.88 -18.81
CA SER A 131 13.24 -5.75 -18.57
C SER A 131 13.44 -6.69 -17.38
N PHE A 132 14.68 -7.12 -17.12
CA PHE A 132 15.01 -8.03 -16.01
C PHE A 132 15.14 -7.35 -14.63
N ILE A 133 15.04 -6.02 -14.52
CA ILE A 133 15.06 -5.33 -13.23
C ILE A 133 13.66 -5.37 -12.61
N GLY A 134 13.52 -6.11 -11.51
CA GLY A 134 12.26 -6.28 -10.78
C GLY A 134 12.08 -5.34 -9.60
N GLU A 135 13.16 -4.82 -9.03
CA GLU A 135 13.11 -3.81 -7.97
C GLU A 135 14.22 -2.78 -8.13
N ILE A 136 13.89 -1.55 -7.79
CA ILE A 136 14.82 -0.45 -7.59
C ILE A 136 14.76 -0.03 -6.11
N SER A 137 15.85 -0.22 -5.39
CA SER A 137 15.96 0.06 -3.95
C SER A 137 16.60 1.43 -3.70
N PHE A 138 15.99 2.21 -2.82
CA PHE A 138 16.47 3.52 -2.39
C PHE A 138 16.90 3.46 -0.93
N ALA A 139 18.12 3.97 -0.67
CA ALA A 139 18.62 4.19 0.68
C ALA A 139 17.77 5.23 1.42
N THR A 140 17.82 5.24 2.75
CA THR A 140 17.02 6.16 3.56
C THR A 140 17.87 7.01 4.49
N ASN A 141 17.37 8.20 4.82
CA ASN A 141 17.80 8.92 6.01
C ASN A 141 16.58 9.19 6.90
N ARG A 142 16.79 9.17 8.22
CA ARG A 142 15.73 9.46 9.17
C ARG A 142 15.69 10.95 9.42
N VAL A 143 14.49 11.53 9.39
CA VAL A 143 14.20 12.90 9.81
C VAL A 143 13.67 12.85 11.24
N LEU A 144 14.29 13.60 12.13
CA LEU A 144 13.92 13.66 13.54
C LEU A 144 12.57 14.41 13.69
N LYS A 145 11.50 13.68 13.99
CA LYS A 145 10.17 14.24 14.27
C LYS A 145 9.93 14.28 15.78
N THR A 146 10.09 15.46 16.36
CA THR A 146 10.00 15.72 17.81
C THR A 146 8.58 15.94 18.30
N GLU A 147 7.68 16.37 17.42
CA GLU A 147 6.35 16.86 17.79
C GLU A 147 5.24 16.03 17.14
N GLN A 148 4.06 16.07 17.77
CA GLN A 148 2.86 15.47 17.23
C GLN A 148 2.26 16.33 16.13
N VAL A 149 1.51 15.68 15.25
CA VAL A 149 0.75 16.35 14.21
C VAL A 149 -0.51 16.95 14.85
N PRO A 150 -0.90 18.18 14.53
CA PRO A 150 -2.20 18.69 14.93
C PRO A 150 -3.33 17.78 14.41
N GLU A 151 -4.29 17.47 15.27
CA GLU A 151 -5.44 16.63 14.90
C GLU A 151 -6.42 17.34 13.96
N ARG A 152 -6.49 18.67 14.05
CA ARG A 152 -7.45 19.50 13.30
C ARG A 152 -6.75 20.68 12.65
N PHE A 153 -7.27 21.08 11.50
CA PHE A 153 -6.91 22.34 10.86
C PHE A 153 -7.59 23.50 11.61
N SER A 154 -6.81 24.50 12.01
CA SER A 154 -7.34 25.75 12.58
C SER A 154 -7.19 26.93 11.61
N SER A 155 -6.02 27.06 10.97
CA SER A 155 -5.64 28.20 10.15
C SER A 155 -4.52 27.84 9.19
N TYR A 156 -4.40 28.58 8.09
CA TYR A 156 -3.31 28.39 7.13
C TYR A 156 -1.93 28.80 7.68
N ALA A 157 -1.88 29.65 8.70
CA ALA A 157 -0.65 30.03 9.39
C ALA A 157 -0.12 28.85 10.20
N GLN A 158 -0.96 28.29 11.09
CA GLN A 158 -0.61 27.09 11.85
C GLN A 158 -0.27 25.91 10.91
N LEU A 159 -1.09 25.68 9.87
CA LEU A 159 -0.81 24.62 8.90
C LEU A 159 0.57 24.74 8.27
N PHE A 160 1.03 25.97 7.98
CA PHE A 160 2.34 26.20 7.38
C PHE A 160 3.48 25.87 8.36
N GLU A 161 3.35 26.27 9.63
CA GLU A 161 4.32 25.98 10.69
C GLU A 161 4.40 24.48 11.00
N ASP A 162 3.28 23.77 10.91
CA ASP A 162 3.17 22.34 11.26
C ASP A 162 3.45 21.38 10.10
N MET A 163 3.75 21.86 8.89
CA MET A 163 4.13 20.98 7.79
C MET A 163 5.46 20.28 8.11
N PHE A 164 5.45 18.94 8.24
CA PHE A 164 6.64 18.18 8.68
C PHE A 164 7.89 18.46 7.85
N PHE A 165 7.73 18.65 6.54
CA PHE A 165 8.84 18.86 5.64
C PHE A 165 9.47 20.25 5.74
N LEU A 166 8.81 21.21 6.39
CA LEU A 166 9.35 22.53 6.71
C LEU A 166 9.93 22.54 8.14
N LYS A 167 9.17 21.97 9.08
CA LYS A 167 9.44 22.00 10.53
C LYS A 167 10.62 21.11 10.92
N HIS A 168 10.72 19.92 10.32
CA HIS A 168 11.74 18.92 10.69
C HIS A 168 12.79 18.78 9.58
N ASN A 169 14.01 19.23 9.89
CA ASN A 169 15.16 19.23 8.97
C ASN A 169 16.40 18.51 9.51
N LYS A 170 16.44 18.15 10.80
CA LYS A 170 17.55 17.35 11.37
C LYS A 170 17.45 15.91 10.89
N THR A 171 18.49 15.44 10.22
CA THR A 171 18.54 14.12 9.61
C THR A 171 19.81 13.35 9.94
N THR A 172 19.68 12.02 9.99
CA THR A 172 20.83 11.11 9.99
C THR A 172 21.55 11.12 8.64
N GLU A 173 22.69 10.44 8.54
CA GLU A 173 23.27 10.08 7.26
C GLU A 173 22.33 9.19 6.43
N ILE A 174 22.55 9.17 5.13
CA ILE A 174 21.86 8.26 4.23
C ILE A 174 22.47 6.86 4.42
N SER A 175 21.66 5.91 4.86
CA SER A 175 22.02 4.53 5.14
C SER A 175 21.15 3.56 4.34
N TRP A 176 21.63 2.31 4.20
CA TRP A 176 20.83 1.23 3.61
C TRP A 176 19.88 0.56 4.61
N TYR A 177 19.87 1.05 5.86
CA TYR A 177 18.92 0.58 6.86
C TYR A 177 17.50 1.04 6.47
N ASN A 178 16.51 0.14 6.59
CA ASN A 178 15.12 0.36 6.20
C ASN A 178 14.94 0.88 4.76
N LEU A 179 15.73 0.37 3.81
CA LEU A 179 15.58 0.72 2.39
C LEU A 179 14.14 0.57 1.90
N LYS A 180 13.79 1.30 0.85
CA LYS A 180 12.47 1.27 0.23
C LYS A 180 12.55 0.92 -1.25
N GLY A 181 11.64 0.07 -1.72
CA GLY A 181 11.62 -0.41 -3.09
C GLY A 181 10.57 0.26 -3.97
N ILE A 182 10.92 0.48 -5.24
CA ILE A 182 9.96 0.61 -6.34
C ILE A 182 10.03 -0.69 -7.14
N ILE A 183 8.90 -1.40 -7.24
CA ILE A 183 8.87 -2.81 -7.61
C ILE A 183 8.01 -3.01 -8.86
N ARG A 184 8.41 -3.95 -9.72
CA ARG A 184 7.62 -4.47 -10.84
C ARG A 184 6.77 -5.65 -10.37
N PRO A 185 5.45 -5.47 -10.18
CA PRO A 185 4.60 -6.50 -9.60
C PRO A 185 4.46 -7.77 -10.44
N GLU A 186 4.77 -7.70 -11.74
CA GLU A 186 4.80 -8.85 -12.63
C GLU A 186 6.07 -9.72 -12.48
N LEU A 187 7.16 -9.17 -11.94
CA LEU A 187 8.46 -9.84 -11.80
C LEU A 187 8.77 -10.31 -10.38
N VAL A 188 8.03 -9.81 -9.39
CA VAL A 188 8.24 -10.10 -7.97
C VAL A 188 7.03 -10.85 -7.44
N ALA A 189 7.23 -12.00 -6.79
CA ALA A 189 6.14 -12.79 -6.26
C ALA A 189 5.83 -12.49 -4.79
N SER A 190 6.79 -11.98 -4.01
CA SER A 190 6.61 -11.73 -2.58
C SER A 190 7.43 -10.55 -2.08
N LEU A 191 6.84 -9.81 -1.15
CA LEU A 191 7.45 -8.67 -0.47
C LEU A 191 7.66 -8.99 1.01
N PHE A 192 8.75 -8.50 1.58
CA PHE A 192 8.93 -8.47 3.02
C PHE A 192 8.98 -7.01 3.47
N TYR A 193 7.85 -6.53 3.98
CA TYR A 193 7.59 -5.12 4.29
C TYR A 193 7.91 -4.17 3.14
N HIS A 194 9.16 -3.70 3.03
CA HIS A 194 9.56 -2.65 2.11
C HIS A 194 10.39 -3.10 0.90
N TRP A 195 10.84 -4.36 0.86
CA TRP A 195 11.67 -4.90 -0.23
C TRP A 195 11.13 -6.23 -0.76
N SER A 196 11.57 -6.61 -1.95
CA SER A 196 11.24 -7.90 -2.56
C SER A 196 11.96 -9.04 -1.86
N TYR A 197 11.19 -10.01 -1.39
CA TYR A 197 11.70 -11.22 -0.74
C TYR A 197 11.93 -12.35 -1.75
N PHE A 198 11.03 -12.46 -2.73
CA PHE A 198 11.11 -13.47 -3.77
C PHE A 198 10.82 -12.88 -5.15
N GLN A 199 11.79 -13.00 -6.05
CA GLN A 199 11.70 -12.60 -7.44
C GLN A 199 11.70 -13.84 -8.35
N PHE A 200 11.11 -13.75 -9.53
CA PHE A 200 11.17 -14.85 -10.49
C PHE A 200 12.58 -15.04 -11.06
N GLU A 201 12.82 -16.20 -11.67
CA GLU A 201 14.12 -16.53 -12.23
C GLU A 201 14.61 -15.48 -13.25
N GLY A 202 15.90 -15.14 -13.20
CA GLY A 202 16.51 -14.13 -14.06
C GLY A 202 16.25 -12.67 -13.67
N VAL A 203 15.38 -12.42 -12.69
CA VAL A 203 15.08 -11.06 -12.20
C VAL A 203 16.19 -10.57 -11.26
N ARG A 204 16.55 -9.28 -11.39
CA ARG A 204 17.56 -8.63 -10.54
C ARG A 204 16.99 -7.43 -9.78
N VAL A 205 17.60 -7.14 -8.64
CA VAL A 205 17.35 -5.95 -7.82
C VAL A 205 18.49 -4.97 -8.01
N MET A 206 18.17 -3.68 -8.16
CA MET A 206 19.16 -2.63 -8.34
C MET A 206 19.06 -1.58 -7.24
N SER A 207 20.19 -1.27 -6.62
CA SER A 207 20.32 -0.19 -5.64
C SER A 207 20.65 1.13 -6.32
N VAL A 208 19.86 2.17 -6.04
CA VAL A 208 20.11 3.52 -6.58
C VAL A 208 21.25 4.17 -5.80
N PRO A 209 22.28 4.74 -6.48
CA PRO A 209 23.31 5.50 -5.79
C PRO A 209 22.71 6.63 -4.95
N ARG A 210 23.18 6.79 -3.70
CA ARG A 210 22.67 7.79 -2.73
C ARG A 210 22.63 9.22 -3.27
N ARG A 211 23.56 9.56 -4.17
CA ARG A 211 23.64 10.85 -4.86
C ARG A 211 22.54 11.11 -5.90
N ILE A 212 21.91 10.04 -6.40
CA ILE A 212 20.85 10.07 -7.42
C ILE A 212 19.47 10.05 -6.76
N GLY A 213 19.32 9.31 -5.66
CA GLY A 213 18.07 9.32 -4.92
C GLY A 213 18.16 8.62 -3.57
N HIS A 214 17.28 9.03 -2.66
CA HIS A 214 17.10 8.46 -1.33
C HIS A 214 15.69 8.77 -0.82
N VAL A 215 15.26 8.10 0.24
CA VAL A 215 14.00 8.35 0.93
C VAL A 215 14.26 9.08 2.23
N ARG A 216 13.52 10.16 2.47
CA ARG A 216 13.44 10.83 3.78
C ARG A 216 12.34 10.17 4.59
N TYR A 217 12.71 9.56 5.71
CA TYR A 217 11.78 8.87 6.61
C TYR A 217 11.55 9.66 7.89
N TYR A 218 10.35 10.22 8.05
CA TYR A 218 10.01 11.07 9.19
C TYR A 218 9.68 10.23 10.43
N ARG A 219 10.65 10.05 11.32
CA ARG A 219 10.52 9.15 12.47
C ARG A 219 10.20 9.88 13.76
N ASN A 220 9.11 9.44 14.39
CA ASN A 220 8.70 9.93 15.69
C ASN A 220 9.70 9.50 16.78
N MET A 221 9.63 10.23 17.89
CA MET A 221 10.48 10.05 19.08
C MET A 221 9.69 9.58 20.30
N ASN A 222 8.43 9.20 20.09
CA ASN A 222 7.56 8.74 21.16
C ASN A 222 7.98 7.33 21.58
N LYS A 223 8.53 7.16 22.79
CA LYS A 223 8.99 5.86 23.30
C LYS A 223 7.87 4.81 23.40
N SER A 224 6.61 5.25 23.50
CA SER A 224 5.44 4.36 23.48
C SER A 224 5.11 3.85 22.07
N ALA A 225 5.68 4.44 21.02
CA ALA A 225 5.52 3.99 19.64
C ALA A 225 6.59 2.96 19.25
N LEU A 226 6.25 2.11 18.27
CA LEU A 226 7.14 1.06 17.76
C LEU A 226 8.47 1.66 17.26
N ASN A 227 9.58 1.23 17.88
CA ASN A 227 10.93 1.71 17.58
C ASN A 227 11.05 3.25 17.70
N GLY A 228 10.36 3.86 18.67
CA GLY A 228 10.45 5.29 18.97
C GLY A 228 11.74 5.69 19.69
N ASN A 229 12.45 4.73 20.31
CA ASN A 229 13.76 4.91 20.94
C ASN A 229 14.93 4.81 19.94
N TRP A 230 14.68 4.97 18.64
CA TRP A 230 15.69 4.74 17.62
C TRP A 230 16.89 5.69 17.71
N ILE A 231 16.72 6.90 18.29
CA ILE A 231 17.82 7.85 18.48
C ILE A 231 18.83 7.36 19.52
N GLU A 232 18.37 6.64 20.54
CA GLU A 232 19.22 6.17 21.64
C GLU A 232 20.22 5.12 21.14
N ASN A 233 19.86 4.45 20.04
CA ASN A 233 20.67 3.47 19.36
C ASN A 233 21.46 4.06 18.17
N TYR A 234 21.45 5.38 18.00
CA TYR A 234 22.11 6.06 16.89
C TYR A 234 23.35 6.81 17.38
N ASN A 235 24.53 6.31 17.00
CA ASN A 235 25.83 6.88 17.40
C ASN A 235 26.39 7.92 16.41
N GLY A 236 25.62 8.30 15.39
CA GLY A 236 26.04 9.27 14.38
C GLY A 236 25.65 10.71 14.72
N THR A 237 26.03 11.63 13.84
CA THR A 237 25.73 13.07 13.99
C THR A 237 24.56 13.47 13.10
N LEU A 238 23.61 14.21 13.67
CA LEU A 238 22.52 14.81 12.90
C LEU A 238 23.03 16.00 12.10
N SER A 239 22.61 16.07 10.83
CA SER A 239 22.87 17.20 9.93
C SER A 239 21.55 17.87 9.56
N GLU A 240 21.58 19.17 9.31
CA GLU A 240 20.41 19.86 8.77
C GLU A 240 20.34 19.66 7.26
N THR A 241 19.25 19.04 6.81
CA THR A 241 18.97 18.85 5.38
C THR A 241 17.54 19.25 5.06
N ARG A 242 17.36 19.92 3.92
CA ARG A 242 16.05 20.37 3.44
C ARG A 242 15.74 19.82 2.06
N LEU A 243 14.47 19.87 1.69
CA LEU A 243 14.05 19.58 0.33
C LEU A 243 14.45 20.76 -0.57
N ALA A 244 14.49 20.54 -1.89
CA ALA A 244 14.75 21.63 -2.81
C ALA A 244 13.71 22.74 -2.64
N PRO A 245 14.09 24.04 -2.53
CA PRO A 245 13.14 25.12 -2.25
C PRO A 245 12.00 25.24 -3.26
N SER A 246 12.26 24.93 -4.53
CA SER A 246 11.23 24.90 -5.58
C SER A 246 10.21 23.77 -5.37
N PHE A 247 10.65 22.62 -4.84
CA PHE A 247 9.80 21.50 -4.49
C PHE A 247 9.00 21.79 -3.21
N GLU A 248 9.62 22.37 -2.18
CA GLU A 248 8.93 22.78 -0.96
C GLU A 248 7.77 23.74 -1.27
N LYS A 249 8.00 24.76 -2.09
CA LYS A 249 6.93 25.70 -2.51
C LYS A 249 5.77 24.99 -3.23
N LYS A 250 6.07 24.01 -4.09
CA LYS A 250 5.05 23.20 -4.77
C LYS A 250 4.27 22.34 -3.78
N LEU A 251 4.97 21.70 -2.84
CA LEU A 251 4.38 20.83 -1.83
C LEU A 251 3.50 21.61 -0.86
N VAL A 252 3.92 22.79 -0.40
CA VAL A 252 3.10 23.71 0.41
C VAL A 252 1.79 24.02 -0.30
N ARG A 253 1.84 24.38 -1.59
CA ARG A 253 0.64 24.69 -2.37
C ARG A 253 -0.29 23.48 -2.50
N ALA A 254 0.27 22.29 -2.73
CA ALA A 254 -0.49 21.05 -2.85
C ALA A 254 -1.18 20.68 -1.52
N VAL A 255 -0.47 20.77 -0.40
CA VAL A 255 -1.03 20.52 0.94
C VAL A 255 -2.13 21.52 1.25
N LYS A 256 -1.90 22.83 1.06
CA LYS A 256 -2.93 23.86 1.25
C LYS A 256 -4.19 23.59 0.42
N LYS A 257 -4.02 23.23 -0.86
CA LYS A 257 -5.15 22.89 -1.74
C LYS A 257 -5.93 21.67 -1.24
N ARG A 258 -5.24 20.62 -0.77
CA ARG A 258 -5.89 19.40 -0.27
C ARG A 258 -6.60 19.63 1.06
N VAL A 259 -5.99 20.37 1.99
CA VAL A 259 -6.63 20.73 3.26
C VAL A 259 -7.87 21.59 3.01
N LYS A 260 -7.75 22.60 2.13
CA LYS A 260 -8.91 23.41 1.70
C LYS A 260 -10.02 22.53 1.15
N TYR A 261 -9.69 21.63 0.22
CA TYR A 261 -10.68 20.71 -0.34
C TYR A 261 -11.41 19.92 0.75
N VAL A 262 -10.69 19.31 1.69
CA VAL A 262 -11.26 18.49 2.77
C VAL A 262 -12.13 19.31 3.72
N TYR A 263 -11.68 20.49 4.16
CA TYR A 263 -12.38 21.30 5.16
C TYR A 263 -13.48 22.19 4.57
N ASP A 264 -13.41 22.51 3.28
CA ASP A 264 -14.50 23.21 2.58
C ASP A 264 -15.58 22.24 2.07
N GLN A 265 -15.33 20.93 2.08
CA GLN A 265 -16.40 19.97 1.78
C GLN A 265 -17.45 20.06 2.89
N ARG A 266 -18.71 20.29 2.51
CA ARG A 266 -19.83 20.04 3.41
C ARG A 266 -20.01 18.54 3.58
N ILE A 267 -20.27 18.09 4.81
CA ILE A 267 -20.74 16.74 5.07
C ILE A 267 -22.08 16.56 4.35
N VAL A 268 -22.32 15.38 3.77
CA VAL A 268 -23.62 15.02 3.18
C VAL A 268 -24.64 14.98 4.31
N ARG A 269 -25.74 15.69 4.14
CA ARG A 269 -26.80 15.68 5.14
C ARG A 269 -27.52 14.34 5.08
N CYS A 270 -27.89 13.79 6.23
CA CYS A 270 -28.61 12.52 6.24
C CYS A 270 -29.94 12.63 5.47
N GLU A 271 -30.55 13.82 5.45
CA GLU A 271 -31.75 14.17 4.69
C GLU A 271 -31.55 14.17 3.16
N GLU A 272 -30.30 14.21 2.68
CA GLU A 272 -29.97 14.15 1.25
C GLU A 272 -29.68 12.72 0.78
N ILE A 273 -29.63 11.74 1.70
CA ILE A 273 -29.42 10.34 1.34
C ILE A 273 -30.77 9.73 0.92
N PRO A 274 -30.84 9.10 -0.28
CA PRO A 274 -32.04 8.41 -0.73
C PRO A 274 -32.58 7.40 0.29
N GLU A 275 -33.90 7.36 0.47
CA GLU A 275 -34.55 6.51 1.48
C GLU A 275 -34.21 5.02 1.33
N TRP A 276 -34.04 4.54 0.09
CA TRP A 276 -33.66 3.15 -0.18
C TRP A 276 -32.26 2.79 0.34
N LEU A 277 -31.35 3.75 0.48
CA LEU A 277 -30.03 3.53 1.09
C LEU A 277 -30.17 3.49 2.62
N THR A 278 -30.98 4.37 3.20
CA THR A 278 -31.24 4.37 4.65
C THR A 278 -32.08 3.17 5.12
N SER A 279 -32.88 2.57 4.24
CA SER A 279 -33.62 1.34 4.54
C SER A 279 -32.74 0.09 4.51
N ARG A 280 -31.65 0.13 3.72
CA ARG A 280 -30.72 -0.99 3.54
C ARG A 280 -29.52 -0.94 4.48
N PHE A 281 -29.05 0.25 4.83
CA PHE A 281 -27.88 0.46 5.66
C PHE A 281 -28.24 1.20 6.93
N ARG A 282 -27.73 0.72 8.07
CA ARG A 282 -27.86 1.43 9.35
C ARG A 282 -27.18 2.79 9.24
N ARG A 283 -27.75 3.79 9.93
CA ARG A 283 -27.22 5.16 10.00
C ARG A 283 -25.74 5.19 10.36
N GLU A 284 -25.28 4.35 11.28
CA GLU A 284 -23.88 4.27 11.72
C GLU A 284 -22.89 3.97 10.57
N LEU A 285 -23.38 3.39 9.47
CA LEU A 285 -22.61 3.08 8.27
C LEU A 285 -22.66 4.20 7.22
N LEU A 286 -23.53 5.19 7.42
CA LEU A 286 -23.70 6.34 6.54
C LEU A 286 -23.01 7.54 7.21
N ASP A 287 -21.85 7.94 6.68
CA ASP A 287 -21.06 9.09 7.18
C ASP A 287 -21.78 10.42 6.86
N CYS A 288 -22.85 10.70 7.61
CA CYS A 288 -23.73 11.85 7.44
C CYS A 288 -24.10 12.48 8.79
N LYS A 289 -24.54 13.74 8.73
CA LYS A 289 -25.11 14.47 9.89
C LYS A 289 -26.46 15.06 9.53
N PHE A 290 -27.39 15.08 10.48
CA PHE A 290 -28.62 15.84 10.29
C PHE A 290 -28.33 17.34 10.38
N ARG A 291 -29.19 18.17 9.79
CA ARG A 291 -29.02 19.64 9.79
C ARG A 291 -28.96 20.25 11.21
N TYR A 292 -29.51 19.57 12.21
CA TYR A 292 -29.63 20.05 13.59
C TYR A 292 -28.79 19.23 14.59
N GLU A 293 -27.82 18.45 14.10
CA GLU A 293 -26.77 17.80 14.89
C GLU A 293 -25.44 18.57 14.81
#